data_AF-A0A0R3PFJ4-F1
#
_entry.id   AF-A0A0R3PFJ4-F1
#
_cell.length_a   1.000
_cell.length_b   1.000
_cell.length_c   1.000
_cell.angle_alpha   90.00
_cell.angle_beta   90.00
_cell.angle_gamma   90.00
#
_symmetry.space_group_name_H-M   'P 1'
#
loop_
_entity.id
_entity.type
_entity.pdbx_description
1 polymer ?
#
loop_
_entity_poly.entity_id
_entity_poly.type
_entity_poly.pdbx_seq_one_letter_code
_entity_poly.pdbx_strand_id
1 'polypeptide(L)'
;MSRPAELFLVFLMFFSFSVLQCLVTNSCVWILVWAVLKLCSSGDDMSAGIFSVLSHLLVLPIFVFTRIVLALWFTDIAGACLRTLNLDPPPSVEFSTAVSDLLVSLLLGCVFLTQGLLVSYLPLPSFLCSVISFVHLSLLNSMYSFEYFWSSRSVLLHKRIERLETYLPYFIGFGAPLTFVSTLSNSFLLNGSVFGTFFPLFIISSYKASWERPKDSRRSIPVLNIFTPSRLVTDGIVNFFSGIVAPEHASH
;
A
#
# COMPACT_ATOMS: atom_id res chain seq x y z
N MET A 1 -31.71 5.88 -10.18
CA MET A 1 -31.12 7.04 -9.47
C MET A 1 -30.59 6.70 -8.05
N SER A 2 -30.67 5.45 -7.55
CA SER A 2 -30.25 5.09 -6.17
C SER A 2 -28.79 4.63 -6.00
N ARG A 3 -28.11 4.18 -7.08
CA ARG A 3 -26.74 3.64 -7.02
C ARG A 3 -25.65 4.57 -6.43
N PRO A 4 -25.61 5.89 -6.71
CA PRO A 4 -24.58 6.75 -6.11
C PRO A 4 -24.82 7.01 -4.62
N ALA A 5 -26.08 6.93 -4.15
CA ALA A 5 -26.42 7.17 -2.74
C ALA A 5 -26.03 5.98 -1.85
N GLU A 6 -26.21 4.75 -2.31
CA GLU A 6 -25.76 3.55 -1.57
C GLU A 6 -24.24 3.50 -1.47
N LEU A 7 -23.53 3.79 -2.57
CA LEU A 7 -22.07 3.86 -2.55
C LEU A 7 -21.55 4.98 -1.64
N PHE A 8 -22.27 6.11 -1.60
CA PHE A 8 -21.97 7.22 -0.70
C PHE A 8 -22.23 6.89 0.77
N LEU A 9 -23.32 6.17 1.10
CA LEU A 9 -23.62 5.70 2.45
C LEU A 9 -22.60 4.65 2.93
N VAL A 10 -22.28 3.68 2.08
CA VAL A 10 -21.23 2.69 2.33
C VAL A 10 -19.90 3.40 2.56
N PHE A 11 -19.58 4.39 1.73
CA PHE A 11 -18.42 5.26 1.91
C PHE A 11 -18.46 6.01 3.25
N LEU A 12 -19.56 6.67 3.61
CA LEU A 12 -19.68 7.46 4.84
C LEU A 12 -19.58 6.59 6.09
N MET A 13 -20.20 5.42 6.07
CA MET A 13 -20.14 4.44 7.16
C MET A 13 -18.70 3.93 7.34
N PHE A 14 -18.04 3.56 6.25
CA PHE A 14 -16.68 3.06 6.31
C PHE A 14 -15.68 4.17 6.67
N PHE A 15 -15.78 5.35 6.08
CA PHE A 15 -14.94 6.49 6.40
C PHE A 15 -15.07 6.89 7.88
N SER A 16 -16.29 6.95 8.41
CA SER A 16 -16.53 7.24 9.83
C SER A 16 -15.89 6.17 10.73
N PHE A 17 -15.99 4.90 10.34
CA PHE A 17 -15.37 3.80 11.08
C PHE A 17 -13.84 3.81 10.99
N SER A 18 -13.25 4.12 9.82
CA SER A 18 -11.79 4.31 9.67
C SER A 18 -11.27 5.44 10.52
N VAL A 19 -11.95 6.59 10.50
CA VAL A 19 -11.57 7.77 11.28
C VAL A 19 -11.67 7.45 12.76
N LEU A 20 -12.73 6.77 13.19
CA LEU A 20 -12.88 6.33 14.58
C LEU A 20 -11.79 5.34 14.98
N GLN A 21 -11.53 4.33 14.16
CA GLN A 21 -10.47 3.35 14.41
C GLN A 21 -9.09 4.03 14.45
N CYS A 22 -8.82 4.96 13.53
CA CYS A 22 -7.58 5.72 13.49
C CYS A 22 -7.42 6.60 14.74
N LEU A 23 -8.49 7.30 15.16
CA LEU A 23 -8.51 8.08 16.40
C LEU A 23 -8.30 7.19 17.62
N VAL A 24 -8.98 6.04 17.70
CA VAL A 24 -8.87 5.10 18.81
C VAL A 24 -7.47 4.51 18.86
N THR A 25 -6.92 3.99 17.76
CA THR A 25 -5.56 3.43 17.75
C THR A 25 -4.53 4.49 18.07
N ASN A 26 -4.60 5.68 17.46
CA ASN A 26 -3.64 6.75 17.73
C ASN A 26 -3.74 7.23 19.18
N SER A 27 -4.96 7.36 19.73
CA SER A 27 -5.18 7.70 21.15
C SER A 27 -4.66 6.60 22.07
N CYS A 28 -4.93 5.32 21.78
CA CYS A 28 -4.42 4.19 22.56
C CYS A 28 -2.89 4.14 22.55
N VAL A 29 -2.26 4.36 21.39
CA VAL A 29 -0.80 4.41 21.29
C VAL A 29 -0.23 5.57 22.11
N TRP A 30 -0.81 6.77 22.00
CA TRP A 30 -0.37 7.93 22.79
C TRP A 30 -0.62 7.77 24.29
N ILE A 31 -1.75 7.17 24.68
CA ILE A 31 -2.06 6.85 26.09
C ILE A 31 -1.10 5.80 26.62
N LEU A 32 -0.76 4.77 25.84
CA LEU A 32 0.20 3.74 26.22
C LEU A 32 1.60 4.34 26.41
N VAL A 33 2.05 5.16 25.44
CA VAL A 33 3.34 5.86 25.52
C VAL A 33 3.36 6.80 26.73
N TRP A 34 2.30 7.59 26.96
CA TRP A 34 2.18 8.47 28.12
C TRP A 34 2.17 7.71 29.46
N ALA A 35 1.42 6.61 29.55
CA ALA A 35 1.34 5.79 30.75
C ALA A 35 2.70 5.17 31.09
N VAL A 36 3.43 4.69 30.07
CA VAL A 36 4.78 4.14 30.24
C VAL A 36 5.78 5.23 30.62
N LEU A 37 5.74 6.41 29.99
CA LEU A 37 6.58 7.56 30.35
C LEU A 37 6.31 8.05 31.79
N LYS A 38 5.05 8.04 32.23
CA LYS A 38 4.67 8.42 33.60
C LYS A 38 5.11 7.38 34.64
N LEU A 39 5.07 6.09 34.30
CA LEU A 39 5.67 5.03 35.11
C LEU A 39 7.20 5.17 35.19
N CYS A 40 7.84 5.70 34.14
CA CYS A 40 9.29 5.93 34.09
C CYS A 40 9.77 7.14 34.89
N SER A 41 8.96 8.20 35.07
CA SER A 41 9.39 9.39 35.82
C SER A 41 9.56 9.14 37.33
N SER A 42 9.40 7.89 37.77
CA SER A 42 9.50 7.47 39.17
C SER A 42 10.73 6.60 39.47
N GLY A 43 11.65 6.38 38.51
CA GLY A 43 12.84 5.53 38.68
C GLY A 43 14.13 6.13 38.07
N ASP A 44 15.28 5.68 38.58
CA ASP A 44 16.63 6.20 38.28
C ASP A 44 16.98 6.23 36.77
N ASP A 45 17.83 7.21 36.39
CA ASP A 45 18.16 7.63 35.01
C ASP A 45 18.58 6.50 34.05
N MET A 46 19.21 5.42 34.53
CA MET A 46 19.65 4.30 33.69
C MET A 46 18.51 3.34 33.31
N SER A 47 17.45 3.29 34.12
CA SER A 47 16.26 2.47 33.83
C SER A 47 15.38 3.10 32.74
N ALA A 48 15.35 4.44 32.67
CA ALA A 48 14.51 5.19 31.74
C ALA A 48 14.82 4.90 30.25
N GLY A 49 16.08 4.70 29.89
CA GLY A 49 16.49 4.36 28.52
C GLY A 49 16.01 2.97 28.08
N ILE A 50 16.15 1.97 28.95
CA ILE A 50 15.72 0.58 28.69
C ILE A 50 14.19 0.52 28.56
N PHE A 51 13.46 1.22 29.44
CA PHE A 51 12.01 1.28 29.38
C PHE A 51 11.49 2.05 28.16
N SER A 52 12.20 3.08 27.70
CA SER A 52 11.87 3.77 26.44
C SER A 52 11.99 2.83 25.23
N VAL A 53 13.08 2.08 25.13
CA VAL A 53 13.26 1.08 24.05
C VAL A 53 12.20 -0.02 24.13
N LEU A 54 11.91 -0.52 25.34
CA LEU A 54 10.85 -1.50 25.57
C LEU A 54 9.45 -0.97 25.18
N SER A 55 9.20 0.32 25.44
CA SER A 55 7.95 0.99 25.04
C SER A 55 7.78 1.01 23.54
N HIS A 56 8.81 1.43 22.79
CA HIS A 56 8.78 1.41 21.33
C HIS A 56 8.64 -0.02 20.77
N LEU A 57 9.28 -1.00 21.42
CA LEU A 57 9.20 -2.41 21.06
C LEU A 57 7.79 -2.99 21.29
N LEU A 58 7.04 -2.53 22.30
CA LEU A 58 5.66 -2.95 22.56
C LEU A 58 4.63 -2.23 21.66
N VAL A 59 4.90 -0.99 21.27
CA VAL A 59 4.01 -0.23 20.37
C VAL A 59 4.04 -0.80 18.94
N LEU A 60 5.20 -1.27 18.47
CA LEU A 60 5.38 -1.80 17.13
C LEU A 60 4.45 -3.00 16.80
N PRO A 61 4.34 -4.08 17.61
CA PRO A 61 3.45 -5.20 17.31
C PRO A 61 1.97 -4.79 17.35
N ILE A 62 1.57 -3.89 18.25
CA ILE A 62 0.20 -3.34 18.28
C ILE A 62 -0.09 -2.55 16.99
N PHE A 63 0.88 -1.76 16.53
CA PHE A 63 0.78 -1.02 15.28
C PHE A 63 0.67 -1.97 14.07
N VAL A 64 1.52 -2.99 13.99
CA VAL A 64 1.48 -4.01 12.93
C VAL A 64 0.14 -4.75 12.94
N PHE A 65 -0.34 -5.18 14.11
CA PHE A 65 -1.64 -5.83 14.24
C PHE A 65 -2.77 -4.94 13.72
N THR A 66 -2.77 -3.65 14.08
CA THR A 66 -3.76 -2.69 13.57
C THR A 66 -3.73 -2.59 12.05
N ARG A 67 -2.52 -2.60 11.45
CA ARG A 67 -2.37 -2.57 9.98
C ARG A 67 -2.90 -3.81 9.30
N ILE A 68 -2.74 -4.99 9.90
CA ILE A 68 -3.31 -6.23 9.38
C ILE A 68 -4.84 -6.15 9.40
N VAL A 69 -5.43 -5.68 10.50
CA VAL A 69 -6.89 -5.48 10.60
C VAL A 69 -7.38 -4.49 9.53
N LEU A 70 -6.67 -3.38 9.32
CA LEU A 70 -6.96 -2.42 8.26
C LEU A 70 -6.90 -3.08 6.86
N ALA A 71 -5.90 -3.90 6.58
CA ALA A 71 -5.75 -4.59 5.30
C ALA A 71 -6.89 -5.59 5.02
N LEU A 72 -7.32 -6.34 6.03
CA LEU A 72 -8.49 -7.22 5.92
C LEU A 72 -9.74 -6.41 5.59
N TRP A 73 -9.93 -5.28 6.29
CA TRP A 73 -11.08 -4.42 6.08
C TRP A 73 -11.09 -3.73 4.71
N PHE A 74 -9.92 -3.34 4.19
CA PHE A 74 -9.78 -2.86 2.80
C PHE A 74 -10.19 -3.92 1.77
N THR A 75 -9.93 -5.20 2.07
CA THR A 75 -10.36 -6.33 1.23
C THR A 75 -11.89 -6.45 1.22
N ASP A 76 -12.54 -6.28 2.37
CA ASP A 76 -14.00 -6.28 2.47
C ASP A 76 -14.64 -5.11 1.71
N ILE A 77 -14.05 -3.92 1.78
CA ILE A 77 -14.48 -2.74 1.01
C ILE A 77 -14.41 -3.01 -0.47
N ALA A 78 -13.32 -3.60 -0.96
CA ALA A 78 -13.15 -3.98 -2.35
C ALA A 78 -14.25 -4.98 -2.78
N GLY A 79 -14.53 -5.99 -1.95
CA GLY A 79 -15.63 -6.94 -2.17
C GLY A 79 -17.02 -6.28 -2.19
N ALA A 80 -17.27 -5.30 -1.32
CA ALA A 80 -18.49 -4.51 -1.32
C ALA A 80 -18.63 -3.65 -2.59
N CYS A 81 -17.54 -3.04 -3.04
CA CYS A 81 -17.50 -2.29 -4.30
C CYS A 81 -17.84 -3.18 -5.51
N LEU A 82 -17.28 -4.39 -5.55
CA LEU A 82 -17.56 -5.37 -6.60
C LEU A 82 -19.06 -5.70 -6.68
N ARG A 83 -19.68 -6.00 -5.53
CA ARG A 83 -21.12 -6.34 -5.44
C ARG A 83 -22.02 -5.15 -5.80
N THR A 84 -21.73 -3.97 -5.26
CA THR A 84 -22.54 -2.75 -5.51
C THR A 84 -22.47 -2.29 -6.97
N LEU A 85 -21.32 -2.46 -7.62
CA LEU A 85 -21.15 -2.15 -9.03
C LEU A 85 -21.62 -3.27 -9.97
N ASN A 86 -22.13 -4.39 -9.44
CA ASN A 86 -22.54 -5.58 -10.20
C ASN A 86 -21.44 -6.05 -11.18
N LEU A 87 -20.20 -6.01 -10.73
CA LEU A 87 -19.07 -6.54 -11.49
C LEU A 87 -19.04 -8.07 -11.32
N ASP A 88 -18.57 -8.76 -12.36
CA ASP A 88 -18.48 -10.22 -12.36
C ASP A 88 -17.64 -10.72 -11.17
N PRO A 89 -18.03 -11.86 -10.56
CA PRO A 89 -17.26 -12.46 -9.49
C PRO A 89 -15.84 -12.81 -9.97
N PRO A 90 -14.83 -12.76 -9.09
CA PRO A 90 -13.46 -13.14 -9.46
C PRO A 90 -13.48 -14.56 -10.04
N PRO A 91 -12.85 -14.80 -11.21
CA PRO A 91 -12.75 -16.14 -11.74
C PRO A 91 -11.95 -17.01 -10.76
N SER A 92 -12.30 -18.30 -10.67
CA SER A 92 -11.66 -19.24 -9.76
C SER A 92 -10.19 -19.43 -10.13
N VAL A 93 -9.30 -18.88 -9.31
CA VAL A 93 -7.85 -19.11 -9.37
C VAL A 93 -7.50 -20.14 -8.32
N GLU A 94 -6.54 -21.01 -8.60
CA GLU A 94 -5.99 -21.92 -7.60
C GLU A 94 -5.45 -21.14 -6.41
N PHE A 95 -5.76 -21.60 -5.20
CA PHE A 95 -5.35 -20.94 -3.96
C PHE A 95 -3.83 -20.69 -3.91
N SER A 96 -3.04 -21.68 -4.36
CA SER A 96 -1.57 -21.56 -4.44
C SER A 96 -1.12 -20.41 -5.33
N THR A 97 -1.70 -20.28 -6.53
CA THR A 97 -1.39 -19.18 -7.46
C THR A 97 -1.82 -17.82 -6.89
N ALA A 98 -2.97 -17.75 -6.23
CA ALA A 98 -3.44 -16.50 -5.61
C ALA A 98 -2.52 -16.03 -4.47
N VAL A 99 -2.08 -16.95 -3.61
CA VAL A 99 -1.12 -16.65 -2.54
C VAL A 99 0.24 -16.26 -3.11
N SER A 100 0.72 -16.96 -4.14
CA SER A 100 1.98 -16.63 -4.82
C SER A 100 1.94 -15.24 -5.44
N ASP A 101 0.87 -14.90 -6.17
CA ASP A 101 0.70 -13.57 -6.78
C ASP A 101 0.66 -12.46 -5.72
N LEU A 102 -0.02 -12.70 -4.59
CA LEU A 102 -0.04 -11.76 -3.45
C LEU A 102 1.36 -11.56 -2.86
N LEU A 103 2.09 -12.64 -2.58
CA LEU A 103 3.44 -12.54 -2.01
C LEU A 103 4.41 -11.81 -2.93
N VAL A 104 4.37 -12.09 -4.24
CA VAL A 104 5.22 -11.43 -5.22
C VAL A 104 4.82 -9.95 -5.39
N SER A 105 3.52 -9.64 -5.34
CA SER A 105 3.02 -8.26 -5.37
C SER A 105 3.51 -7.46 -4.14
N LEU A 106 3.43 -8.04 -2.95
CA LEU A 106 3.94 -7.45 -1.71
C LEU A 106 5.45 -7.24 -1.77
N LEU A 107 6.20 -8.25 -2.25
CA LEU A 107 7.65 -8.15 -2.42
C LEU A 107 8.02 -7.02 -3.39
N LEU A 108 7.35 -6.96 -4.55
CA LEU A 108 7.55 -5.89 -5.52
C LEU A 108 7.29 -4.51 -4.90
N GLY A 109 6.21 -4.36 -4.12
CA GLY A 109 5.92 -3.12 -3.41
C GLY A 109 7.02 -2.72 -2.43
N CYS A 110 7.55 -3.67 -1.66
CA CYS A 110 8.68 -3.42 -0.74
C CYS A 110 9.96 -3.00 -1.48
N VAL A 111 10.28 -3.67 -2.59
CA VAL A 111 11.44 -3.33 -3.41
C VAL A 111 11.26 -1.94 -4.04
N PHE A 112 10.06 -1.63 -4.52
CA PHE A 112 9.75 -0.34 -5.13
C PHE A 112 9.75 0.82 -4.13
N LEU A 113 9.29 0.58 -2.90
CA LEU A 113 9.44 1.51 -1.79
C LEU A 113 10.91 1.78 -1.49
N THR A 114 11.73 0.72 -1.42
CA THR A 114 13.17 0.82 -1.19
C THR A 114 13.85 1.62 -2.31
N GLN A 115 13.48 1.37 -3.57
CA GLN A 115 13.92 2.16 -4.73
C GLN A 115 13.59 3.64 -4.54
N GLY A 116 12.36 3.98 -4.14
CA GLY A 116 11.95 5.37 -3.88
C GLY A 116 12.68 6.05 -2.72
N LEU A 117 13.08 5.30 -1.69
CA LEU A 117 13.91 5.79 -0.59
C LEU A 117 15.36 6.00 -1.02
N LEU A 118 15.91 5.07 -1.82
CA LEU A 118 17.27 5.13 -2.36
C LEU A 118 17.51 6.35 -3.26
N VAL A 119 16.46 6.85 -3.93
CA VAL A 119 16.50 8.10 -4.71
C VAL A 119 17.05 9.27 -3.88
N SER A 120 16.76 9.33 -2.58
CA SER A 120 17.25 10.39 -1.69
C SER A 120 18.76 10.37 -1.48
N TYR A 121 19.43 9.25 -1.77
CA TYR A 121 20.88 9.07 -1.63
C TYR A 121 21.66 9.34 -2.93
N LEU A 122 20.97 9.64 -4.04
CA LEU A 122 21.65 9.97 -5.29
C LEU A 122 22.32 11.36 -5.22
N PRO A 123 23.47 11.55 -5.89
CA PRO A 123 24.17 12.83 -5.99
C PRO A 123 23.48 13.78 -6.98
N LEU A 124 22.18 13.99 -6.82
CA LEU A 124 21.35 14.90 -7.62
C LEU A 124 20.91 16.09 -6.75
N PRO A 125 20.46 17.20 -7.34
CA PRO A 125 19.89 18.31 -6.59
C PRO A 125 18.73 17.83 -5.71
N SER A 126 18.69 18.28 -4.45
CA SER A 126 17.71 17.83 -3.45
C SER A 126 16.25 17.98 -3.91
N PHE A 127 15.96 19.04 -4.67
CA PHE A 127 14.64 19.25 -5.29
C PHE A 127 14.26 18.12 -6.26
N LEU A 128 15.17 17.69 -7.13
CA LEU A 128 14.89 16.59 -8.07
C LEU A 128 14.69 15.27 -7.31
N CYS A 129 15.52 14.98 -6.30
CA CYS A 129 15.34 13.78 -5.49
C CYS A 129 13.96 13.76 -4.83
N SER A 130 13.52 14.87 -4.24
CA SER A 130 12.20 14.98 -3.62
C SER A 130 11.06 14.75 -4.62
N VAL A 131 11.14 15.34 -5.82
CA VAL A 131 10.15 15.12 -6.89
C VAL A 131 10.13 13.67 -7.34
N ILE A 132 11.29 13.04 -7.55
CA ILE A 132 11.37 11.64 -7.99
C ILE A 132 10.85 10.70 -6.89
N SER A 133 11.18 10.93 -5.62
CA SER A 133 10.65 10.15 -4.50
C SER A 133 9.14 10.34 -4.34
N PHE A 134 8.62 11.55 -4.57
CA PHE A 134 7.18 11.81 -4.59
C PHE A 134 6.48 11.04 -5.72
N VAL A 135 7.08 11.00 -6.91
CA VAL A 135 6.56 10.22 -8.05
C VAL A 135 6.54 8.72 -7.73
N HIS A 136 7.61 8.17 -7.14
CA HIS A 136 7.65 6.77 -6.72
C HIS A 136 6.58 6.48 -5.67
N LEU A 137 6.43 7.31 -4.65
CA LEU A 137 5.43 7.11 -3.61
C LEU A 137 4.00 7.23 -4.16
N SER A 138 3.76 8.13 -5.11
CA SER A 138 2.48 8.25 -5.82
C SER A 138 2.14 7.01 -6.65
N LEU A 139 3.12 6.49 -7.38
CA LEU A 139 2.95 5.25 -8.14
C LEU A 139 2.70 4.06 -7.21
N LEU A 140 3.43 3.96 -6.10
CA LEU A 140 3.24 2.92 -5.09
C LEU A 140 1.83 2.96 -4.49
N ASN A 141 1.39 4.16 -4.08
CA ASN A 141 0.05 4.38 -3.55
C ASN A 141 -1.05 3.97 -4.54
N SER A 142 -0.86 4.30 -5.81
CA SER A 142 -1.78 3.89 -6.89
C SER A 142 -1.78 2.38 -7.09
N MET A 143 -0.59 1.77 -7.17
CA MET A 143 -0.45 0.33 -7.32
C MET A 143 -1.22 -0.40 -6.23
N TYR A 144 -1.06 0.00 -4.96
CA TYR A 144 -1.80 -0.59 -3.85
C TYR A 144 -3.32 -0.42 -3.97
N SER A 145 -3.82 0.77 -4.34
CA SER A 145 -5.27 0.97 -4.48
C SER A 145 -5.87 0.18 -5.66
N PHE A 146 -5.12 0.03 -6.75
CA PHE A 146 -5.54 -0.74 -7.91
C PHE A 146 -5.30 -2.25 -7.74
N GLU A 147 -4.44 -2.67 -6.83
CA GLU A 147 -4.24 -4.07 -6.48
C GLU A 147 -5.53 -4.71 -5.97
N TYR A 148 -6.29 -4.02 -5.11
CA TYR A 148 -7.62 -4.48 -4.66
C TYR A 148 -8.60 -4.64 -5.84
N PHE A 149 -8.60 -3.70 -6.77
CA PHE A 149 -9.42 -3.76 -7.98
C PHE A 149 -9.03 -4.91 -8.92
N TRP A 150 -7.74 -5.05 -9.23
CA TRP A 150 -7.24 -6.07 -10.14
C TRP A 150 -7.23 -7.48 -9.54
N SER A 151 -7.01 -7.60 -8.23
CA SER A 151 -7.14 -8.85 -7.48
C SER A 151 -8.57 -9.37 -7.55
N SER A 152 -9.58 -8.49 -7.44
CA SER A 152 -10.99 -8.87 -7.61
C SER A 152 -11.37 -9.34 -9.02
N ARG A 153 -10.49 -9.14 -10.02
CA ARG A 153 -10.65 -9.62 -11.40
C ARG A 153 -9.62 -10.69 -11.78
N SER A 154 -8.86 -11.20 -10.80
CA SER A 154 -7.81 -12.21 -10.98
C SER A 154 -6.80 -11.86 -12.09
N VAL A 155 -6.51 -10.57 -12.26
CA VAL A 155 -5.51 -10.12 -13.24
C VAL A 155 -4.14 -10.45 -12.67
N LEU A 156 -3.32 -11.25 -13.35
CA LEU A 156 -1.97 -11.61 -12.89
C LEU A 156 -1.05 -10.37 -12.76
N LEU A 157 -0.13 -10.40 -11.79
CA LEU A 157 0.79 -9.29 -11.47
C LEU A 157 1.50 -8.68 -12.68
N HIS A 158 2.03 -9.51 -13.60
CA HIS A 158 2.75 -9.01 -14.78
C HIS A 158 1.88 -8.08 -15.65
N LYS A 159 0.60 -8.40 -15.82
CA LYS A 159 -0.35 -7.53 -16.57
C LYS A 159 -0.69 -6.27 -15.79
N ARG A 160 -0.68 -6.32 -14.45
CA ARG A 160 -0.91 -5.14 -13.60
C ARG A 160 0.21 -4.12 -13.81
N ILE A 161 1.47 -4.57 -13.76
CA ILE A 161 2.65 -3.72 -13.96
C ILE A 161 2.66 -3.13 -15.37
N GLU A 162 2.44 -3.96 -16.40
CA GLU A 162 2.41 -3.50 -17.80
C GLU A 162 1.36 -2.41 -18.02
N ARG A 163 0.15 -2.57 -17.45
CA ARG A 163 -0.89 -1.54 -17.47
C ARG A 163 -0.46 -0.27 -16.75
N LEU A 164 0.20 -0.42 -15.62
CA LEU A 164 0.65 0.71 -14.79
C LEU A 164 1.78 1.51 -15.47
N GLU A 165 2.70 0.85 -16.17
CA GLU A 165 3.74 1.50 -17.00
C GLU A 165 3.15 2.12 -18.28
N THR A 166 2.13 1.49 -18.88
CA THR A 166 1.47 2.01 -20.09
C THR A 166 0.72 3.31 -19.83
N TYR A 167 0.02 3.42 -18.68
CA TYR A 167 -0.77 4.61 -18.32
C TYR A 167 -0.15 5.39 -17.14
N LEU A 168 1.18 5.40 -17.06
CA LEU A 168 1.96 5.98 -15.96
C LEU A 168 1.51 7.38 -15.51
N PRO A 169 1.27 8.37 -16.40
CA PRO A 169 0.87 9.72 -15.97
C PRO A 169 -0.47 9.74 -15.24
N TYR A 170 -1.40 8.85 -15.61
CA TYR A 170 -2.70 8.73 -14.94
C TYR A 170 -2.51 8.22 -13.52
N PHE A 171 -1.72 7.16 -13.34
CA PHE A 171 -1.45 6.60 -12.02
C PHE A 171 -0.66 7.58 -11.13
N ILE A 172 0.30 8.33 -11.67
CA ILE A 172 0.97 9.40 -10.91
C ILE A 172 -0.04 10.44 -10.42
N GLY A 173 -0.98 10.86 -11.28
CA GLY A 173 -2.03 11.81 -10.90
C GLY A 173 -3.01 11.22 -9.88
N PHE A 174 -3.34 9.93 -10.03
CA PHE A 174 -4.25 9.23 -9.14
C PHE A 174 -3.70 9.13 -7.72
N GLY A 175 -2.45 8.72 -7.52
CA GLY A 175 -1.87 8.54 -6.18
C GLY A 175 -1.28 9.80 -5.55
N ALA A 176 -1.13 10.89 -6.30
CA ALA A 176 -0.48 12.11 -5.82
C ALA A 176 -1.22 12.76 -4.65
N PRO A 177 -2.56 12.87 -4.63
CA PRO A 177 -3.27 13.47 -3.51
C PRO A 177 -3.11 12.64 -2.22
N LEU A 178 -3.10 11.31 -2.31
CA LEU A 178 -2.85 10.45 -1.14
C LEU A 178 -1.42 10.63 -0.63
N THR A 179 -0.47 10.69 -1.56
CA THR A 179 0.95 10.89 -1.25
C THR A 179 1.17 12.21 -0.53
N PHE A 180 0.62 13.29 -1.07
CA PHE A 180 0.69 14.61 -0.49
C PHE A 180 0.16 14.60 0.95
N VAL A 181 -1.06 14.10 1.15
CA VAL A 181 -1.70 14.04 2.47
C VAL A 181 -0.93 13.14 3.45
N SER A 182 -0.38 12.02 2.99
CA SER A 182 0.45 11.10 3.79
C SER A 182 1.87 11.59 4.08
N THR A 183 2.31 12.71 3.49
CA THR A 183 3.65 13.27 3.69
C THR A 183 3.65 14.65 4.34
N LEU A 184 2.46 15.18 4.68
CA LEU A 184 2.31 16.49 5.32
C LEU A 184 2.92 16.55 6.73
N SER A 185 3.06 15.41 7.41
CA SER A 185 3.51 15.39 8.80
C SER A 185 4.89 14.75 8.96
N ASN A 186 5.62 15.17 9.98
CA ASN A 186 6.95 14.61 10.29
C ASN A 186 6.88 13.28 11.07
N SER A 187 5.71 12.92 11.59
CA SER A 187 5.53 11.71 12.39
C SER A 187 5.12 10.52 11.52
N PHE A 188 5.96 9.48 11.49
CA PHE A 188 5.68 8.23 10.75
C PHE A 188 4.33 7.60 11.13
N LEU A 189 4.01 7.56 12.43
CA LEU A 189 2.75 7.03 12.93
C LEU A 189 1.55 7.83 12.40
N LEU A 190 1.67 9.16 12.35
CA LEU A 190 0.60 10.03 11.89
C LEU A 190 0.42 9.93 10.38
N ASN A 191 1.51 9.95 9.60
CA ASN A 191 1.47 9.70 8.15
C ASN A 191 0.82 8.36 7.82
N GLY A 192 1.16 7.34 8.59
CA GLY A 192 0.57 6.01 8.45
C GLY A 192 -0.92 5.94 8.75
N SER A 193 -1.34 6.62 9.80
CA SER A 193 -2.73 6.78 10.23
C SER A 193 -3.57 7.56 9.21
N VAL A 194 -3.03 8.68 8.73
CA VAL A 194 -3.61 9.51 7.67
C VAL A 194 -3.75 8.68 6.38
N PHE A 195 -2.71 7.96 5.99
CA PHE A 195 -2.77 7.03 4.86
C PHE A 195 -3.91 6.03 5.04
N GLY A 196 -3.98 5.32 6.18
CA GLY A 196 -5.04 4.33 6.43
C GLY A 196 -6.46 4.89 6.42
N THR A 197 -6.62 6.19 6.76
CA THR A 197 -7.91 6.89 6.75
C THR A 197 -8.36 7.24 5.33
N PHE A 198 -7.46 7.73 4.49
CA PHE A 198 -7.79 8.14 3.12
C PHE A 198 -7.71 6.99 2.13
N PHE A 199 -6.92 5.95 2.38
CA PHE A 199 -6.73 4.84 1.45
C PHE A 199 -8.03 4.14 0.98
N PRO A 200 -9.06 3.91 1.82
CA PRO A 200 -10.37 3.42 1.40
C PRO A 200 -11.02 4.21 0.26
N LEU A 201 -10.86 5.54 0.26
CA LEU A 201 -11.37 6.39 -0.82
C LEU A 201 -10.72 6.05 -2.15
N PHE A 202 -9.41 5.79 -2.13
CA PHE A 202 -8.65 5.46 -3.33
C PHE A 202 -9.00 4.06 -3.81
N ILE A 203 -9.29 3.10 -2.92
CA ILE A 203 -9.84 1.81 -3.32
C ILE A 203 -11.19 2.00 -4.03
N ILE A 204 -12.15 2.70 -3.42
CA ILE A 204 -13.47 2.90 -4.03
C ILE A 204 -13.35 3.64 -5.38
N SER A 205 -12.44 4.63 -5.44
CA SER A 205 -12.17 5.40 -6.65
C SER A 205 -11.53 4.54 -7.75
N SER A 206 -10.67 3.58 -7.43
CA SER A 206 -10.05 2.69 -8.42
C SER A 206 -11.07 1.82 -9.14
N TYR A 207 -12.17 1.43 -8.48
CA TYR A 207 -13.29 0.72 -9.11
C TYR A 207 -14.12 1.57 -10.08
N LYS A 208 -14.14 2.89 -9.91
CA LYS A 208 -14.82 3.84 -10.81
C LYS A 208 -13.87 4.52 -11.80
N ALA A 209 -12.58 4.29 -11.67
CA ALA A 209 -11.54 4.91 -12.48
C ALA A 209 -11.62 4.42 -13.93
N SER A 210 -11.91 5.33 -14.86
CA SER A 210 -11.83 5.08 -16.31
C SER A 210 -10.42 5.39 -16.83
N TRP A 211 -9.45 4.56 -16.43
CA TRP A 211 -8.06 4.67 -16.86
C TRP A 211 -7.83 4.14 -18.29
N GLU A 212 -8.70 3.26 -18.77
CA GLU A 212 -8.66 2.74 -20.14
C GLU A 212 -8.99 3.86 -21.13
N ARG A 213 -8.05 4.19 -22.02
CA ARG A 213 -8.26 5.21 -23.05
C ARG A 213 -9.33 4.77 -24.05
N PRO A 214 -10.13 5.71 -24.59
CA PRO A 214 -10.89 5.46 -25.81
C PRO A 214 -9.93 5.06 -26.93
N LYS A 215 -10.31 4.05 -27.73
CA LYS A 215 -9.51 3.52 -28.85
C LYS A 215 -9.04 4.60 -29.86
N ASP A 216 -9.63 5.78 -29.85
CA ASP A 216 -9.36 6.89 -30.79
C ASP A 216 -8.22 7.84 -30.38
N SER A 217 -7.53 7.61 -29.25
CA SER A 217 -6.46 8.50 -28.80
C SER A 217 -5.14 8.29 -29.56
N ARG A 218 -4.84 9.19 -30.52
CA ARG A 218 -3.65 9.15 -31.38
C ARG A 218 -2.31 9.55 -30.75
N ARG A 219 -2.25 9.94 -29.47
CA ARG A 219 -0.98 10.32 -28.81
C ARG A 219 -0.34 9.12 -28.12
N SER A 220 0.78 8.64 -28.64
CA SER A 220 1.64 7.69 -27.95
C SER A 220 2.18 8.33 -26.67
N ILE A 221 1.93 7.68 -25.53
CA ILE A 221 2.61 8.04 -24.28
C ILE A 221 3.97 7.32 -24.34
N PRO A 222 5.09 7.96 -23.99
CA PRO A 222 6.33 7.24 -23.79
C PRO A 222 6.14 6.24 -22.64
N VAL A 223 6.35 4.95 -22.91
CA VAL A 223 6.35 3.91 -21.88
C VAL A 223 7.62 4.10 -21.06
N LEU A 224 7.48 4.48 -19.80
CA LEU A 224 8.60 4.65 -18.89
C LEU A 224 8.64 3.45 -17.95
N ASN A 225 9.71 2.67 -18.07
CA ASN A 225 9.89 1.41 -17.38
C ASN A 225 10.39 1.58 -15.93
N ILE A 226 9.67 2.40 -15.13
CA ILE A 226 10.08 2.75 -13.75
C ILE A 226 10.08 1.51 -12.84
N PHE A 227 9.25 0.50 -13.14
CA PHE A 227 9.17 -0.72 -12.34
C PHE A 227 10.19 -1.78 -12.73
N THR A 228 10.92 -1.62 -13.84
CA THR A 228 11.89 -2.61 -14.31
C THR A 228 13.00 -2.92 -13.30
N PRO A 229 13.66 -1.94 -12.64
CA PRO A 229 14.67 -2.25 -11.63
C PRO A 229 14.09 -3.05 -10.46
N SER A 230 12.91 -2.65 -9.97
CA SER A 230 12.22 -3.35 -8.88
C SER A 230 11.77 -4.74 -9.28
N ARG A 231 11.33 -4.93 -10.53
CA ARG A 231 10.95 -6.24 -11.08
C ARG A 231 12.13 -7.18 -11.18
N LEU A 232 13.28 -6.72 -11.69
CA LEU A 232 14.49 -7.54 -11.80
C LEU A 232 14.97 -8.03 -10.42
N VAL A 233 14.93 -7.17 -9.41
CA VAL A 233 15.28 -7.55 -8.04
C VAL A 233 14.26 -8.54 -7.47
N THR A 234 12.96 -8.29 -7.69
CA THR A 234 11.88 -9.18 -7.24
C THR A 234 12.01 -10.57 -7.87
N ASP A 235 12.15 -10.65 -9.19
CA ASP A 235 12.33 -11.89 -9.94
C ASP A 235 13.63 -12.61 -9.49
N GLY A 236 14.70 -11.86 -9.23
CA GLY A 236 15.94 -12.40 -8.68
C GLY A 236 15.77 -13.05 -7.31
N ILE A 237 15.05 -12.39 -6.39
CA ILE A 237 14.74 -12.92 -5.05
C ILE A 237 13.86 -14.17 -5.16
N VAL A 238 12.82 -14.13 -5.99
CA VAL A 238 11.92 -15.28 -6.20
C VAL A 238 12.71 -16.47 -6.74
N ASN A 239 13.54 -16.27 -7.77
CA ASN A 239 14.38 -17.32 -8.34
C ASN A 239 15.38 -17.90 -7.33
N PHE A 240 15.94 -17.05 -6.46
CA PHE A 240 16.82 -17.49 -5.38
C PHE A 240 16.11 -18.41 -4.40
N PHE A 241 14.90 -18.04 -3.94
CA PHE A 241 14.12 -18.90 -3.04
C PHE A 241 13.64 -20.18 -3.73
N SER A 242 13.21 -20.12 -4.99
CA SER A 242 12.86 -21.32 -5.76
C SER A 242 14.06 -22.27 -5.93
N GLY A 243 15.27 -21.74 -6.11
CA GLY A 243 16.49 -22.54 -6.15
C GLY A 243 16.88 -23.19 -4.82
N ILE A 244 16.56 -22.55 -3.68
CA ILE A 244 16.78 -23.12 -2.34
C ILE A 244 15.74 -24.20 -2.00
N VAL A 245 14.51 -24.07 -2.48
CA VAL A 245 13.41 -25.02 -2.22
C VAL A 245 13.47 -26.23 -3.15
N ALA A 246 14.16 -26.13 -4.29
CA ALA A 246 14.39 -27.22 -5.23
C ALA A 246 15.86 -27.73 -5.27
N PRO A 247 16.50 -28.11 -4.15
CA PRO A 247 17.72 -28.89 -4.22
C PRO A 247 17.33 -30.36 -4.45
N GLU A 248 17.76 -30.94 -5.58
CA GLU A 248 17.74 -32.38 -5.90
C GLU A 248 16.39 -33.12 -6.03
N HIS A 249 15.81 -33.06 -7.23
CA HIS A 249 15.28 -34.26 -7.91
C HIS A 249 15.98 -34.47 -9.26
N ALA A 250 17.29 -34.21 -9.28
CA ALA A 250 18.15 -34.43 -10.44
C ALA A 250 19.42 -35.18 -10.01
N SER A 251 19.24 -36.44 -9.62
CA SER A 251 20.32 -37.43 -9.61
C SER A 251 19.73 -38.77 -10.06
N HIS A 252 19.87 -39.03 -11.37
CA HIS A 252 19.90 -40.37 -11.92
C HIS A 252 21.16 -41.10 -11.45
#